data_AF-A0A9E7KIC2-F1
#
_entry.id   AF-A0A9E7KIC2-F1
#
_cell.length_a   1.000
_cell.length_b   1.000
_cell.length_c   1.000
_cell.angle_alpha   90.00
_cell.angle_beta   90.00
_cell.angle_gamma   90.00
#
_symmetry.space_group_name_H-M   'P 1'
#
loop_
_entity.id
_entity.type
_entity.pdbx_description
1 polymer ?
#
loop_
_entity_poly.entity_id
_entity_poly.type
_entity_poly.pdbx_seq_one_letter_code
_entity_poly.pdbx_strand_id
1 'polypeptide(L)'
;MASSALQIPASSKSSSSSFLGRLPSTNNIGSSTVSLSVRKNGACKCVDAPPAEQKTGYKTRVTRNGNMAKLQAGYLFPEIARRRAAHISKYPDAQVISLGIGDTTEPIPEVITSAMAMKLRAAIASTYYKDLAVEETDIFVSDGAKCDIFRLQVLFGSEVKMAVQDPSYPVAIETSSFSKFAGFTGVRLGWTVVPKELHFSDGFPVAKDFNRIVCTCFNGASNIAQAGGLACLSLTGMKAMDETIKFYKENTEILVDTFKSLGFDVYGGRNASYVWVHFPARSSWDVVTTPGSGFGPAGEGFVRVSAFGHRANIMEAAKRIKQLYK
;
A
#
# COMPACT_ATOMS: atom_id res chain seq x y z
N MET A 1 8.81 -49.26 28.68
CA MET A 1 9.83 -49.10 29.74
C MET A 1 10.35 -47.67 29.69
N ALA A 2 10.36 -46.98 30.84
CA ALA A 2 11.05 -45.73 31.24
C ALA A 2 11.32 -44.64 30.17
N SER A 3 10.68 -43.46 30.22
CA SER A 3 10.96 -42.30 31.10
C SER A 3 12.39 -41.75 31.01
N SER A 4 12.55 -40.54 30.47
CA SER A 4 13.40 -39.49 31.06
C SER A 4 13.03 -38.13 30.48
N ALA A 5 13.08 -37.11 31.36
CA ALA A 5 12.62 -35.75 31.17
C ALA A 5 13.80 -34.76 31.33
N LEU A 6 13.54 -33.49 30.98
CA LEU A 6 14.33 -32.27 31.20
C LEU A 6 15.62 -32.14 30.35
N GLN A 7 16.00 -30.96 29.83
CA GLN A 7 16.12 -29.67 30.52
C GLN A 7 16.15 -28.48 29.51
N ILE A 8 15.51 -27.38 29.88
CA ILE A 8 15.69 -26.03 29.31
C ILE A 8 16.81 -25.34 30.12
N PRO A 9 17.72 -24.56 29.50
CA PRO A 9 18.41 -23.50 30.19
C PRO A 9 17.96 -22.12 29.70
N ALA A 10 17.57 -21.27 30.66
CA ALA A 10 17.50 -19.83 30.51
C ALA A 10 18.74 -19.20 31.17
N SER A 11 19.42 -18.28 30.47
CA SER A 11 20.19 -17.15 31.05
C SER A 11 20.56 -16.22 29.90
N SER A 12 19.99 -15.01 29.82
CA SER A 12 20.49 -13.73 30.34
C SER A 12 21.93 -13.37 29.90
N LYS A 13 22.07 -12.37 29.02
CA LYS A 13 22.64 -11.04 29.34
C LYS A 13 22.94 -10.24 28.07
N SER A 14 22.66 -8.95 28.17
CA SER A 14 23.05 -7.86 27.27
C SER A 14 24.53 -7.88 26.90
N SER A 15 24.87 -7.48 25.67
CA SER A 15 26.13 -6.77 25.40
C SER A 15 26.06 -6.02 24.06
N SER A 16 26.33 -4.73 24.18
CA SER A 16 26.59 -3.72 23.16
C SER A 16 27.70 -4.13 22.17
N SER A 17 27.46 -3.97 20.87
CA SER A 17 28.50 -4.06 19.83
C SER A 17 29.09 -2.69 19.54
N SER A 18 30.21 -2.38 20.20
CA SER A 18 31.14 -1.33 19.81
C SER A 18 31.99 -1.79 18.60
N PHE A 19 32.04 -0.91 17.59
CA PHE A 19 32.90 -0.99 16.41
C PHE A 19 34.38 -1.14 16.82
N LEU A 20 35.04 -2.22 16.38
CA LEU A 20 36.49 -2.40 16.45
C LEU A 20 37.07 -2.37 15.03
N GLY A 21 37.57 -1.20 14.64
CA GLY A 21 38.43 -1.04 13.46
C GLY A 21 39.87 -1.37 13.82
N ARG A 22 40.51 -2.25 13.03
CA ARG A 22 41.95 -2.57 13.12
C ARG A 22 42.78 -1.38 12.60
N LEU A 23 43.84 -1.02 13.32
CA LEU A 23 44.98 -0.24 12.79
C LEU A 23 46.27 -1.07 12.92
N PRO A 24 47.27 -0.87 12.04
CA PRO A 24 48.53 -1.61 12.05
C PRO A 24 49.57 -1.06 13.03
N SER A 25 50.57 -1.89 13.31
CA SER A 25 51.55 -1.86 14.41
C SER A 25 52.69 -0.82 14.30
N THR A 26 53.02 -0.25 15.48
CA THR A 26 54.36 0.09 16.02
C THR A 26 55.28 1.06 15.26
N ASN A 27 55.59 2.24 15.83
CA ASN A 27 56.71 2.46 16.78
C ASN A 27 56.92 3.96 17.13
N ASN A 28 57.20 4.19 18.43
CA ASN A 28 57.91 5.31 19.10
C ASN A 28 57.59 6.79 18.75
N ILE A 29 57.26 7.58 19.78
CA ILE A 29 57.93 8.84 20.20
C ILE A 29 57.29 9.38 21.50
N GLY A 30 58.10 9.65 22.52
CA GLY A 30 58.00 10.80 23.43
C GLY A 30 56.89 10.84 24.49
N SER A 31 57.24 10.49 25.74
CA SER A 31 56.51 10.92 26.95
C SER A 31 56.60 12.44 27.10
N SER A 32 55.56 13.17 26.69
CA SER A 32 55.34 14.57 27.08
C SER A 32 54.11 14.63 27.96
N THR A 33 54.31 14.82 29.26
CA THR A 33 53.21 15.00 30.21
C THR A 33 52.65 16.41 30.01
N VAL A 34 51.52 16.54 29.32
CA VAL A 34 50.77 17.80 29.24
C VAL A 34 49.76 17.82 30.38
N SER A 35 50.02 18.61 31.42
CA SER A 35 49.05 18.88 32.47
C SER A 35 47.93 19.78 31.93
N LEU A 36 46.74 19.22 31.73
CA LEU A 36 45.54 20.01 31.45
C LEU A 36 45.03 20.65 32.74
N SER A 37 44.85 21.97 32.73
CA SER A 37 44.17 22.70 33.80
C SER A 37 42.73 22.23 33.92
N VAL A 38 42.39 21.65 35.08
CA VAL A 38 41.01 21.31 35.43
C VAL A 38 40.24 22.61 35.65
N ARG A 39 39.42 23.02 34.67
CA ARG A 39 38.36 24.00 34.90
C ARG A 39 37.24 23.35 35.70
N LYS A 40 36.91 23.97 36.83
CA LYS A 40 35.91 23.56 37.82
C LYS A 40 34.55 23.20 37.22
N ASN A 41 34.05 22.04 37.65
CA ASN A 41 32.66 21.60 37.81
C ASN A 41 31.57 22.39 37.06
N GLY A 42 31.28 21.97 35.82
CA GLY A 42 29.93 22.04 35.28
C GLY A 42 29.28 20.66 35.45
N ALA A 43 28.36 20.51 36.40
CA ALA A 43 27.62 19.27 36.56
C ALA A 43 26.75 19.02 35.32
N CYS A 44 27.12 18.05 34.49
CA CYS A 44 26.20 17.49 33.50
C CYS A 44 25.10 16.74 34.28
N LYS A 45 23.97 17.41 34.51
CA LYS A 45 22.74 16.74 34.98
C LYS A 45 22.03 16.15 33.78
N CYS A 46 21.97 14.82 33.70
CA CYS A 46 20.89 14.15 32.99
C CYS A 46 19.59 14.51 33.72
N VAL A 47 18.66 15.17 33.03
CA VAL A 47 17.38 15.57 33.62
C VAL A 47 16.34 14.53 33.25
N ASP A 48 16.18 13.53 34.12
CA ASP A 48 14.98 12.69 34.16
C ASP A 48 13.80 13.46 34.76
N ALA A 49 12.64 13.21 34.17
CA ALA A 49 11.29 13.78 34.34
C ALA A 49 10.93 14.63 35.58
N PRO A 50 10.19 15.74 35.40
CA PRO A 50 9.45 16.40 36.48
C PRO A 50 7.98 15.93 36.60
N PRO A 51 7.38 15.97 37.80
CA PRO A 51 5.98 15.59 38.03
C PRO A 51 5.00 16.75 37.78
N ALA A 52 3.79 16.37 37.35
CA ALA A 52 2.53 17.13 37.22
C ALA A 52 2.56 18.46 36.40
N GLU A 53 1.82 18.47 35.29
CA GLU A 53 1.42 19.62 34.46
C GLU A 53 2.52 20.46 33.77
N GLN A 54 3.69 19.88 33.50
CA GLN A 54 4.63 20.51 32.57
C GLN A 54 4.23 20.28 31.11
N LYS A 55 4.17 21.36 30.33
CA LYS A 55 4.15 21.32 28.85
C LYS A 55 5.41 20.59 28.36
N THR A 56 5.32 19.27 28.26
CA THR A 56 6.41 18.42 27.81
C THR A 56 6.58 18.60 26.30
N GLY A 57 7.80 18.97 25.90
CA GLY A 57 8.23 19.02 24.52
C GLY A 57 8.65 20.42 24.07
N TYR A 58 9.97 20.61 23.87
CA TYR A 58 10.51 21.66 23.03
C TYR A 58 9.71 21.73 21.71
N LYS A 59 9.33 22.94 21.29
CA LYS A 59 8.61 23.17 20.02
C LYS A 59 9.48 24.00 19.09
N THR A 60 9.48 23.65 17.81
CA THR A 60 10.13 24.46 16.79
C THR A 60 9.39 25.79 16.62
N ARG A 61 10.05 26.77 15.99
CA ARG A 61 9.41 28.03 15.55
C ARG A 61 8.78 27.92 14.16
N VAL A 62 8.73 26.70 13.59
CA VAL A 62 8.14 26.47 12.27
C VAL A 62 6.63 26.44 12.45
N THR A 63 5.94 27.40 11.84
CA THR A 63 4.47 27.45 11.87
C THR A 63 3.92 26.26 11.11
N ARG A 64 2.92 25.57 11.68
CA ARG A 64 2.22 24.49 10.99
C ARG A 64 1.59 25.03 9.71
N ASN A 65 1.70 24.27 8.61
CA ASN A 65 1.05 24.62 7.35
C ASN A 65 -0.46 24.80 7.56
N GLY A 66 -0.98 26.01 7.31
CA GLY A 66 -2.38 26.37 7.52
C GLY A 66 -3.36 25.54 6.70
N ASN A 67 -2.94 24.99 5.54
CA ASN A 67 -3.79 24.10 4.75
C ASN A 67 -4.01 22.75 5.43
N MET A 68 -3.01 22.22 6.15
CA MET A 68 -3.16 20.98 6.92
C MET A 68 -4.13 21.12 8.10
N ALA A 69 -4.44 22.35 8.52
CA ALA A 69 -5.42 22.62 9.56
C ALA A 69 -6.86 22.70 9.03
N LYS A 70 -7.05 22.83 7.71
CA LYS A 70 -8.38 22.86 7.06
C LYS A 70 -9.00 21.47 6.90
N LEU A 71 -8.21 20.41 7.01
CA LEU A 71 -8.69 19.04 6.92
C LEU A 71 -9.66 18.74 8.07
N GLN A 72 -10.91 18.39 7.73
CA GLN A 72 -11.95 18.10 8.72
C GLN A 72 -11.68 16.82 9.50
N ALA A 73 -11.04 15.84 8.86
CA ALA A 73 -10.72 14.54 9.43
C ALA A 73 -9.48 13.93 8.78
N GLY A 74 -9.03 12.79 9.30
CA GLY A 74 -8.03 11.95 8.65
C GLY A 74 -8.54 11.34 7.34
N TYR A 75 -7.61 10.78 6.56
CA TYR A 75 -7.96 10.11 5.30
C TYR A 75 -8.82 8.86 5.54
N LEU A 76 -9.76 8.58 4.62
CA LEU A 76 -10.80 7.57 4.76
C LEU A 76 -10.24 6.17 5.05
N PHE A 77 -9.31 5.67 4.21
CA PHE A 77 -8.86 4.29 4.33
C PHE A 77 -8.05 4.01 5.61
N PRO A 78 -7.15 4.91 6.06
CA PRO A 78 -6.55 4.82 7.40
C PRO A 78 -7.59 4.80 8.52
N GLU A 79 -8.66 5.57 8.42
CA GLU A 79 -9.73 5.56 9.42
C GLU A 79 -10.51 4.23 9.43
N ILE A 80 -10.81 3.65 8.26
CA ILE A 80 -11.40 2.30 8.16
C ILE A 80 -10.47 1.24 8.77
N ALA A 81 -9.16 1.32 8.49
CA ALA A 81 -8.17 0.42 9.08
C ALA A 81 -8.13 0.56 10.62
N ARG A 82 -8.18 1.79 11.14
CA ARG A 82 -8.23 2.07 12.58
C ARG A 82 -9.49 1.49 13.24
N ARG A 83 -10.66 1.65 12.62
CA ARG A 83 -11.93 1.08 13.12
C ARG A 83 -11.93 -0.44 13.10
N ARG A 84 -11.38 -1.05 12.04
CA ARG A 84 -11.16 -2.49 11.97
C ARG A 84 -10.27 -2.98 13.11
N ALA A 85 -9.14 -2.31 13.35
CA ALA A 85 -8.24 -2.65 14.45
C ALA A 85 -8.94 -2.57 15.81
N ALA A 86 -9.68 -1.49 16.07
CA ALA A 86 -10.46 -1.34 17.29
C ALA A 86 -11.55 -2.42 17.45
N HIS A 87 -12.19 -2.82 16.36
CA HIS A 87 -13.18 -3.91 16.37
C HIS A 87 -12.54 -5.26 16.71
N ILE A 88 -11.37 -5.58 16.14
CA ILE A 88 -10.63 -6.80 16.46
C ILE A 88 -10.16 -6.78 17.92
N SER A 89 -9.68 -5.65 18.43
CA SER A 89 -9.32 -5.53 19.85
C SER A 89 -10.51 -5.73 20.78
N LYS A 90 -11.71 -5.28 20.37
CA LYS A 90 -12.95 -5.46 21.14
C LYS A 90 -13.50 -6.89 21.07
N TYR A 91 -13.32 -7.56 19.93
CA TYR A 91 -13.77 -8.93 19.67
C TYR A 91 -12.63 -9.78 19.10
N PRO A 92 -11.69 -10.26 19.95
CA PRO A 92 -10.48 -10.94 19.48
C PRO A 92 -10.74 -12.21 18.65
N ASP A 93 -11.82 -12.93 18.95
CA ASP A 93 -12.19 -14.17 18.24
C ASP A 93 -13.04 -13.92 16.98
N ALA A 94 -13.35 -12.66 16.67
CA ALA A 94 -14.15 -12.32 15.50
C ALA A 94 -13.40 -12.63 14.21
N GLN A 95 -13.99 -13.49 13.38
CA GLN A 95 -13.50 -13.81 12.04
C GLN A 95 -13.86 -12.68 11.06
N VAL A 96 -13.08 -11.61 11.07
CA VAL A 96 -13.32 -10.39 10.28
C VAL A 96 -12.99 -10.61 8.80
N ILE A 97 -14.00 -10.44 7.94
CA ILE A 97 -13.84 -10.42 6.48
C ILE A 97 -13.77 -8.97 6.01
N SER A 98 -12.70 -8.60 5.31
CA SER A 98 -12.46 -7.22 4.88
C SER A 98 -12.85 -7.00 3.42
N LEU A 99 -14.01 -6.38 3.19
CA LEU A 99 -14.48 -5.96 1.86
C LEU A 99 -14.51 -4.41 1.72
N GLY A 100 -13.57 -3.74 2.39
CA GLY A 100 -13.51 -2.27 2.49
C GLY A 100 -12.59 -1.62 1.45
N ILE A 101 -11.33 -1.36 1.84
CA ILE A 101 -10.30 -0.54 1.14
C ILE A 101 -10.10 -0.95 -0.34
N GLY A 102 -10.37 -2.23 -0.65
CA GLY A 102 -10.31 -2.78 -1.99
C GLY A 102 -8.90 -3.22 -2.36
N ASP A 103 -8.17 -3.82 -1.43
CA ASP A 103 -6.87 -4.43 -1.68
C ASP A 103 -7.06 -5.80 -2.35
N THR A 104 -6.26 -6.09 -3.38
CA THR A 104 -6.34 -7.37 -4.10
C THR A 104 -5.85 -8.50 -3.21
N THR A 105 -6.51 -9.65 -3.26
CA THR A 105 -6.24 -10.78 -2.35
C THR A 105 -5.61 -11.98 -3.03
N GLU A 106 -5.88 -12.17 -4.32
CA GLU A 106 -5.29 -13.26 -5.09
C GLU A 106 -3.80 -12.97 -5.38
N PRO A 107 -2.96 -14.02 -5.42
CA PRO A 107 -1.55 -13.89 -5.75
C PRO A 107 -1.33 -13.23 -7.10
N ILE A 108 -0.21 -12.52 -7.23
CA ILE A 108 0.27 -12.04 -8.53
C ILE A 108 0.59 -13.28 -9.39
N PRO A 109 0.16 -13.34 -10.66
CA PRO A 109 0.45 -14.47 -11.54
C PRO A 109 1.94 -14.83 -11.60
N GLU A 110 2.24 -16.14 -11.61
CA GLU A 110 3.60 -16.67 -11.50
C GLU A 110 4.52 -16.19 -12.63
N VAL A 111 3.99 -16.06 -13.86
CA VAL A 111 4.74 -15.52 -15.00
C VAL A 111 5.26 -14.09 -14.73
N ILE A 112 4.52 -13.30 -13.95
CA ILE A 112 4.89 -11.93 -13.60
C ILE A 112 5.88 -11.93 -12.42
N THR A 113 5.64 -12.74 -11.38
CA THR A 113 6.56 -12.83 -10.23
C THR A 113 7.90 -13.44 -10.60
N SER A 114 7.93 -14.41 -11.52
CA SER A 114 9.16 -15.00 -12.05
C SER A 114 10.02 -13.97 -12.78
N ALA A 115 9.40 -13.10 -13.58
CA ALA A 115 10.11 -12.02 -14.26
C ALA A 115 10.67 -10.95 -13.29
N MET A 116 9.93 -10.65 -12.21
CA MET A 116 10.40 -9.77 -11.13
C MET A 116 11.57 -10.39 -10.36
N ALA A 117 11.49 -11.69 -10.08
CA ALA A 117 12.46 -12.45 -9.32
C ALA A 117 13.79 -12.62 -10.07
N MET A 118 13.74 -13.01 -11.34
CA MET A 118 14.90 -13.44 -12.12
C MET A 118 15.99 -12.36 -12.24
N LYS A 119 15.62 -11.08 -12.38
CA LYS A 119 16.63 -10.01 -12.52
C LYS A 119 17.26 -9.57 -11.19
N LEU A 120 16.53 -9.64 -10.08
CA LEU A 120 17.04 -9.17 -8.78
C LEU A 120 17.67 -10.30 -7.96
N ARG A 121 17.10 -11.50 -7.95
CA ARG A 121 17.64 -12.61 -7.17
C ARG A 121 19.02 -13.01 -7.69
N ALA A 122 19.19 -13.09 -9.01
CA ALA A 122 20.49 -13.29 -9.64
C ALA A 122 21.50 -12.17 -9.27
N ALA A 123 21.06 -10.91 -9.24
CA ALA A 123 21.90 -9.77 -8.86
C ALA A 123 22.29 -9.81 -7.37
N ILE A 124 21.36 -10.15 -6.46
CA ILE A 124 21.61 -10.25 -5.02
C ILE A 124 22.54 -11.46 -4.73
N ALA A 125 22.27 -12.62 -5.31
CA ALA A 125 23.08 -13.82 -5.16
C ALA A 125 24.52 -13.56 -5.62
N SER A 126 24.70 -13.02 -6.83
CA SER A 126 26.03 -12.73 -7.39
C SER A 126 26.78 -11.59 -6.69
N THR A 127 26.08 -10.63 -6.10
CA THR A 127 26.70 -9.46 -5.46
C THR A 127 27.05 -9.71 -3.99
N TYR A 128 26.15 -10.33 -3.23
CA TYR A 128 26.27 -10.43 -1.76
C TYR A 128 26.53 -11.84 -1.24
N TYR A 129 26.24 -12.87 -2.04
CA TYR A 129 26.30 -14.27 -1.59
C TYR A 129 27.14 -15.16 -2.52
N LYS A 130 28.00 -14.54 -3.34
CA LYS A 130 28.81 -15.21 -4.36
C LYS A 130 29.62 -16.39 -3.82
N ASP A 131 30.11 -16.28 -2.59
CA ASP A 131 30.99 -17.28 -1.96
C ASP A 131 30.24 -18.17 -0.94
N LEU A 132 28.91 -18.05 -0.84
CA LEU A 132 28.10 -18.67 0.22
C LEU A 132 27.14 -19.78 -0.28
N ALA A 133 27.27 -20.25 -1.52
CA ALA A 133 26.41 -21.30 -2.11
C ALA A 133 24.90 -21.04 -1.92
N VAL A 134 24.50 -19.76 -1.93
CA VAL A 134 23.09 -19.33 -1.90
C VAL A 134 22.64 -19.13 -3.34
N GLU A 135 21.66 -19.93 -3.78
CA GLU A 135 21.14 -19.88 -5.15
C GLU A 135 20.08 -18.78 -5.28
N GLU A 136 19.83 -18.33 -6.51
CA GLU A 136 18.80 -17.31 -6.75
C GLU A 136 17.41 -17.75 -6.27
N THR A 137 17.12 -19.05 -6.26
CA THR A 137 15.85 -19.62 -5.78
C THR A 137 15.64 -19.45 -4.27
N ASP A 138 16.71 -19.21 -3.51
CA ASP A 138 16.67 -19.10 -2.04
C ASP A 138 16.33 -17.68 -1.55
N ILE A 139 16.23 -16.71 -2.47
CA ILE A 139 16.13 -15.28 -2.14
C ILE A 139 14.68 -14.78 -2.34
N PHE A 140 14.01 -14.38 -1.26
CA PHE A 140 12.66 -13.80 -1.32
C PHE A 140 12.72 -12.26 -1.28
N VAL A 141 12.05 -11.60 -2.23
CA VAL A 141 12.02 -10.14 -2.40
C VAL A 141 10.58 -9.67 -2.30
N SER A 142 10.31 -8.62 -1.53
CA SER A 142 8.99 -7.98 -1.42
C SER A 142 9.13 -6.46 -1.53
N ASP A 143 8.19 -5.81 -2.20
CA ASP A 143 8.05 -4.35 -2.23
C ASP A 143 6.71 -3.90 -1.64
N GLY A 144 6.72 -2.68 -1.08
CA GLY A 144 5.55 -2.02 -0.51
C GLY A 144 5.70 -0.49 -0.54
N ALA A 145 4.87 0.20 -1.33
CA ALA A 145 4.51 1.63 -1.23
C ALA A 145 3.38 2.06 -2.19
N LYS A 146 2.15 2.22 -1.69
CA LYS A 146 0.88 2.51 -2.43
C LYS A 146 0.96 3.53 -3.58
N CYS A 147 0.39 3.20 -4.74
CA CYS A 147 0.08 4.13 -5.83
C CYS A 147 -1.44 4.17 -6.06
N ASP A 148 -2.09 5.20 -5.54
CA ASP A 148 -3.53 5.42 -5.72
C ASP A 148 -3.77 6.35 -6.91
N ILE A 149 -4.03 5.83 -8.12
CA ILE A 149 -4.75 6.59 -9.17
C ILE A 149 -5.58 5.65 -10.08
N PHE A 150 -6.79 6.10 -10.46
CA PHE A 150 -7.87 5.38 -11.14
C PHE A 150 -7.92 5.71 -12.66
N ARG A 151 -8.21 4.73 -13.54
CA ARG A 151 -8.53 4.95 -14.96
C ARG A 151 -9.94 4.45 -15.29
N LEU A 152 -10.73 5.30 -15.97
CA LEU A 152 -12.11 5.01 -16.41
C LEU A 152 -12.18 4.06 -17.62
N GLN A 153 -11.21 4.08 -18.54
CA GLN A 153 -11.35 3.46 -19.86
C GLN A 153 -11.17 1.94 -19.93
N VAL A 154 -10.34 1.33 -19.07
CA VAL A 154 -10.11 -0.13 -19.11
C VAL A 154 -11.22 -0.92 -18.41
N LEU A 155 -12.01 -0.23 -17.57
CA LEU A 155 -13.14 -0.79 -16.82
C LEU A 155 -14.24 -1.36 -17.74
N PHE A 156 -14.34 -0.85 -18.96
CA PHE A 156 -15.50 -1.08 -19.83
C PHE A 156 -15.22 -2.05 -20.99
N GLY A 157 -13.99 -2.50 -21.21
CA GLY A 157 -13.62 -3.31 -22.38
C GLY A 157 -13.66 -2.52 -23.70
N SER A 158 -13.11 -3.10 -24.77
CA SER A 158 -13.01 -2.45 -26.10
C SER A 158 -14.35 -2.19 -26.79
N GLU A 159 -15.42 -2.82 -26.30
CA GLU A 159 -16.76 -2.81 -26.90
C GLU A 159 -17.67 -1.67 -26.38
N VAL A 160 -17.27 -0.96 -25.32
CA VAL A 160 -18.14 0.06 -24.71
C VAL A 160 -17.99 1.42 -25.38
N LYS A 161 -19.10 1.91 -25.92
CA LYS A 161 -19.23 3.25 -26.47
C LYS A 161 -19.30 4.26 -25.33
N MET A 162 -18.23 5.04 -25.18
CA MET A 162 -18.14 6.14 -24.22
C MET A 162 -18.25 7.46 -24.98
N ALA A 163 -19.21 8.31 -24.59
CA ALA A 163 -19.31 9.65 -25.16
C ALA A 163 -18.20 10.53 -24.58
N VAL A 164 -17.26 10.93 -25.44
CA VAL A 164 -16.24 11.94 -25.14
C VAL A 164 -16.66 13.22 -25.89
N GLN A 165 -16.61 14.38 -25.23
CA GLN A 165 -16.99 15.64 -25.87
C GLN A 165 -16.06 15.94 -27.06
N ASP A 166 -16.68 16.26 -28.19
CA ASP A 166 -16.02 16.72 -29.42
C ASP A 166 -16.03 18.27 -29.44
N PRO A 167 -14.91 18.97 -29.70
CA PRO A 167 -13.63 18.47 -30.20
C PRO A 167 -12.81 17.69 -29.17
N SER A 168 -12.50 16.44 -29.48
CA SER A 168 -11.51 15.63 -28.77
C SER A 168 -10.11 15.83 -29.39
N TYR A 169 -9.59 17.04 -29.28
CA TYR A 169 -8.16 17.38 -29.51
C TYR A 169 -7.54 17.73 -28.14
N PRO A 170 -6.20 17.67 -27.97
CA PRO A 170 -5.45 17.09 -26.84
C PRO A 170 -5.64 17.80 -25.48
N VAL A 171 -6.79 17.65 -24.82
CA VAL A 171 -7.07 18.33 -23.53
C VAL A 171 -6.90 17.44 -22.29
N ALA A 172 -6.43 16.20 -22.46
CA ALA A 172 -6.41 15.22 -21.39
C ALA A 172 -5.02 14.65 -21.13
N ILE A 173 -4.69 14.51 -19.84
CA ILE A 173 -3.64 13.64 -19.34
C ILE A 173 -4.30 12.36 -18.85
N GLU A 174 -3.74 11.22 -19.20
CA GLU A 174 -4.20 9.93 -18.70
C GLU A 174 -3.22 9.38 -17.68
N THR A 175 -3.72 8.81 -16.59
CA THR A 175 -2.90 8.10 -15.62
C THR A 175 -3.53 6.75 -15.28
N SER A 176 -2.68 5.74 -15.06
CA SER A 176 -3.12 4.36 -14.86
C SER A 176 -2.15 3.60 -13.95
N SER A 177 -2.55 2.41 -13.52
CA SER A 177 -1.81 1.60 -12.55
C SER A 177 -1.98 0.11 -12.83
N PHE A 178 -0.92 -0.67 -12.63
CA PHE A 178 -1.01 -2.14 -12.63
C PHE A 178 -1.68 -2.70 -11.38
N SER A 179 -1.93 -1.88 -10.36
CA SER A 179 -2.37 -2.35 -9.04
C SER A 179 -3.60 -3.24 -9.05
N LYS A 180 -4.57 -2.95 -9.93
CA LYS A 180 -5.82 -3.72 -10.02
C LYS A 180 -5.78 -4.82 -11.09
N PHE A 181 -5.02 -4.61 -12.16
CA PHE A 181 -4.90 -5.59 -13.26
C PHE A 181 -4.06 -6.80 -12.86
N ALA A 182 -2.90 -6.54 -12.26
CA ALA A 182 -1.89 -7.56 -11.99
C ALA A 182 -1.77 -7.93 -10.50
N GLY A 183 -2.65 -7.40 -9.64
CA GLY A 183 -2.51 -7.57 -8.18
C GLY A 183 -1.36 -6.77 -7.58
N PHE A 184 -0.90 -5.73 -8.26
CA PHE A 184 0.20 -4.83 -7.85
C PHE A 184 -0.25 -3.85 -6.75
N THR A 185 -1.05 -4.31 -5.78
CA THR A 185 -1.37 -3.53 -4.58
C THR A 185 -0.28 -3.64 -3.51
N GLY A 186 0.67 -4.58 -3.67
CA GLY A 186 1.98 -4.62 -3.01
C GLY A 186 3.10 -4.09 -3.93
N VAL A 187 3.07 -4.51 -5.19
CA VAL A 187 4.05 -4.10 -6.23
C VAL A 187 3.73 -2.75 -6.85
N ARG A 188 4.71 -1.85 -7.00
CA ARG A 188 4.41 -0.42 -7.25
C ARG A 188 4.73 0.02 -8.67
N LEU A 189 3.72 -0.03 -9.53
CA LEU A 189 3.87 0.42 -10.92
C LEU A 189 2.60 1.06 -11.48
N GLY A 190 2.78 2.21 -12.11
CA GLY A 190 1.78 2.91 -12.90
C GLY A 190 2.45 3.81 -13.93
N TRP A 191 1.66 4.51 -14.72
CA TRP A 191 2.15 5.39 -15.77
C TRP A 191 1.22 6.57 -16.00
N THR A 192 1.75 7.61 -16.63
CA THR A 192 1.00 8.80 -17.04
C THR A 192 1.35 9.12 -18.49
N VAL A 193 0.34 9.36 -19.32
CA VAL A 193 0.47 9.75 -20.73
C VAL A 193 0.12 11.23 -20.83
N VAL A 194 1.09 12.03 -21.29
CA VAL A 194 0.93 13.46 -21.58
C VAL A 194 1.10 13.66 -23.09
N PRO A 195 0.04 13.99 -23.84
CA PRO A 195 0.11 14.18 -25.29
C PRO A 195 1.09 15.30 -25.67
N LYS A 196 1.73 15.18 -26.84
CA LYS A 196 2.68 16.20 -27.33
C LYS A 196 1.97 17.49 -27.74
N GLU A 197 0.73 17.35 -28.16
CA GLU A 197 -0.11 18.43 -28.65
C GLU A 197 -0.76 19.21 -27.49
N LEU A 198 -0.65 18.73 -26.24
CA LEU A 198 -1.14 19.41 -25.03
C LEU A 198 -0.18 20.52 -24.60
N HIS A 199 -0.67 21.76 -24.69
CA HIS A 199 0.06 22.98 -24.37
C HIS A 199 -0.72 23.82 -23.36
N PHE A 200 0.00 24.62 -22.56
CA PHE A 200 -0.58 25.70 -21.77
C PHE A 200 -1.05 26.86 -22.67
N SER A 201 -1.75 27.83 -22.09
CA SER A 201 -2.27 29.00 -22.83
C SER A 201 -1.17 29.88 -23.45
N ASP A 202 0.06 29.79 -22.95
CA ASP A 202 1.24 30.47 -23.51
C ASP A 202 1.94 29.67 -24.62
N GLY A 203 1.40 28.51 -24.99
CA GLY A 203 1.98 27.61 -25.99
C GLY A 203 3.11 26.72 -25.46
N PHE A 204 3.38 26.68 -24.15
CA PHE A 204 4.41 25.80 -23.60
C PHE A 204 3.92 24.34 -23.46
N PRO A 205 4.68 23.32 -23.91
CA PRO A 205 4.24 21.92 -23.84
C PRO A 205 4.15 21.41 -22.41
N VAL A 206 2.97 20.90 -22.01
CA VAL A 206 2.73 20.39 -20.64
C VAL A 206 3.65 19.23 -20.29
N ALA A 207 4.02 18.41 -21.28
CA ALA A 207 4.94 17.28 -21.10
C ALA A 207 6.35 17.71 -20.61
N LYS A 208 6.81 18.92 -20.94
CA LYS A 208 8.11 19.42 -20.50
C LYS A 208 8.12 19.73 -19.01
N ASP A 209 7.06 20.35 -18.50
CA ASP A 209 6.92 20.61 -17.06
C ASP A 209 6.67 19.33 -16.28
N PHE A 210 5.87 18.40 -16.82
CA PHE A 210 5.70 17.09 -16.21
C PHE A 210 7.05 16.36 -16.08
N ASN A 211 7.87 16.36 -17.14
CA ASN A 211 9.23 15.80 -17.10
C ASN A 211 10.11 16.51 -16.06
N ARG A 212 10.04 17.85 -15.98
CA ARG A 212 10.80 18.63 -14.99
C ARG A 212 10.42 18.29 -13.55
N ILE A 213 9.14 18.01 -13.28
CA ILE A 213 8.67 17.55 -11.97
C ILE A 213 9.20 16.14 -11.70
N VAL A 214 9.05 15.21 -12.65
CA VAL A 214 9.50 13.82 -12.48
C VAL A 214 11.00 13.76 -12.21
N CYS A 215 11.84 14.43 -13.00
CA CYS A 215 13.30 14.41 -12.83
C CYS A 215 13.80 15.09 -11.54
N THR A 216 12.94 15.78 -10.78
CA THR A 216 13.33 16.45 -9.53
C THR A 216 12.70 15.83 -8.30
N CYS A 217 11.46 15.37 -8.41
CA CYS A 217 10.70 14.82 -7.30
C CYS A 217 10.68 13.29 -7.30
N PHE A 218 11.25 12.64 -8.33
CA PHE A 218 11.23 11.20 -8.48
C PHE A 218 12.55 10.65 -9.04
N ASN A 219 12.95 9.48 -8.58
CA ASN A 219 14.19 8.80 -8.97
C ASN A 219 13.95 7.60 -9.92
N GLY A 220 12.72 7.44 -10.41
CA GLY A 220 12.32 6.34 -11.29
C GLY A 220 11.65 5.19 -10.54
N ALA A 221 10.80 4.45 -11.26
CA ALA A 221 10.13 3.27 -10.71
C ALA A 221 11.14 2.14 -10.46
N SER A 222 10.85 1.30 -9.46
CA SER A 222 11.67 0.11 -9.19
C SER A 222 11.88 -0.72 -10.46
N ASN A 223 13.13 -1.07 -10.75
CA ASN A 223 13.48 -1.90 -11.90
C ASN A 223 12.84 -3.30 -11.82
N ILE A 224 12.61 -3.82 -10.61
CA ILE A 224 11.87 -5.07 -10.36
C ILE A 224 10.41 -4.90 -10.77
N ALA A 225 9.75 -3.84 -10.29
CA ALA A 225 8.37 -3.56 -10.63
C ALA A 225 8.21 -3.36 -12.15
N GLN A 226 9.15 -2.66 -12.79
CA GLN A 226 9.20 -2.50 -14.25
C GLN A 226 9.35 -3.83 -14.99
N ALA A 227 10.19 -4.76 -14.49
CA ALA A 227 10.31 -6.10 -15.07
C ALA A 227 8.99 -6.88 -14.97
N GLY A 228 8.30 -6.78 -13.84
CA GLY A 228 6.95 -7.32 -13.67
C GLY A 228 5.96 -6.70 -14.65
N GLY A 229 5.97 -5.37 -14.77
CA GLY A 229 5.13 -4.65 -15.74
C GLY A 229 5.36 -5.08 -17.19
N LEU A 230 6.60 -5.33 -17.59
CA LEU A 230 6.92 -5.84 -18.91
C LEU A 230 6.34 -7.25 -19.12
N ALA A 231 6.45 -8.12 -18.11
CA ALA A 231 5.87 -9.46 -18.15
C ALA A 231 4.34 -9.44 -18.22
N CYS A 232 3.68 -8.50 -17.54
CA CYS A 232 2.23 -8.29 -17.65
C CYS A 232 1.79 -8.06 -19.11
N LEU A 233 2.60 -7.38 -19.92
CA LEU A 233 2.28 -7.03 -21.31
C LEU A 233 2.62 -8.15 -22.31
N SER A 234 3.14 -9.28 -21.86
CA SER A 234 3.32 -10.46 -22.70
C SER A 234 1.98 -11.19 -22.94
N LEU A 235 1.89 -12.02 -23.98
CA LEU A 235 0.67 -12.81 -24.24
C LEU A 235 0.26 -13.68 -23.05
N THR A 236 1.23 -14.32 -22.39
CA THR A 236 1.01 -15.14 -21.20
C THR A 236 0.64 -14.31 -19.98
N GLY A 237 1.27 -13.14 -19.79
CA GLY A 237 0.94 -12.19 -18.73
C GLY A 237 -0.48 -11.62 -18.86
N MET A 238 -0.87 -11.20 -20.06
CA MET A 238 -2.22 -10.69 -20.34
C MET A 238 -3.28 -11.75 -20.06
N LYS A 239 -3.09 -12.98 -20.56
CA LYS A 239 -4.00 -14.09 -20.28
C LYS A 239 -4.16 -14.34 -18.77
N ALA A 240 -3.07 -14.34 -18.02
CA ALA A 240 -3.12 -14.56 -16.58
C ALA A 240 -3.79 -13.40 -15.82
N MET A 241 -3.61 -12.16 -16.27
CA MET A 241 -4.34 -11.02 -15.73
C MET A 241 -5.84 -11.11 -16.04
N ASP A 242 -6.22 -11.52 -17.25
CA ASP A 242 -7.62 -11.69 -17.63
C ASP A 242 -8.33 -12.74 -16.77
N GLU A 243 -7.66 -13.85 -16.46
CA GLU A 243 -8.15 -14.88 -15.53
C GLU A 243 -8.38 -14.31 -14.12
N THR A 244 -7.43 -13.50 -13.63
CA THR A 244 -7.53 -12.83 -12.33
C THR A 244 -8.67 -11.81 -12.29
N ILE A 245 -8.82 -11.02 -13.35
CA ILE A 245 -9.91 -10.04 -13.50
C ILE A 245 -11.25 -10.77 -13.54
N LYS A 246 -11.36 -11.85 -14.31
CA LYS A 246 -12.55 -12.68 -14.40
C LYS A 246 -12.96 -13.23 -13.04
N PHE A 247 -12.01 -13.75 -12.26
CA PHE A 247 -12.25 -14.22 -10.90
C PHE A 247 -12.90 -13.14 -10.01
N TYR A 248 -12.39 -11.90 -10.04
CA TYR A 248 -12.98 -10.81 -9.26
C TYR A 248 -14.33 -10.33 -9.82
N LYS A 249 -14.56 -10.43 -11.14
CA LYS A 249 -15.88 -10.15 -11.73
C LYS A 249 -16.93 -11.15 -11.26
N GLU A 250 -16.60 -12.44 -11.21
CA GLU A 250 -17.48 -13.46 -10.64
C GLU A 250 -17.77 -13.21 -9.15
N ASN A 251 -16.76 -12.80 -8.36
CA ASN A 251 -16.99 -12.36 -6.97
C ASN A 251 -17.97 -11.18 -6.89
N THR A 252 -17.87 -10.27 -7.84
CA THR A 252 -18.73 -9.09 -7.90
C THR A 252 -20.17 -9.48 -8.21
N GLU A 253 -20.39 -10.39 -9.16
CA GLU A 253 -21.70 -10.96 -9.49
C GLU A 253 -22.36 -11.59 -8.27
N ILE A 254 -21.62 -12.39 -7.48
CA ILE A 254 -22.11 -12.98 -6.22
C ILE A 254 -22.63 -11.91 -5.26
N LEU A 255 -21.90 -10.80 -5.11
CA LEU A 255 -22.31 -9.70 -4.23
C LEU A 255 -23.54 -8.96 -4.79
N VAL A 256 -23.59 -8.69 -6.09
CA VAL A 256 -24.75 -8.07 -6.76
C VAL A 256 -26.00 -8.92 -6.52
N ASP A 257 -25.94 -10.22 -6.80
CA ASP A 257 -27.06 -11.13 -6.66
C ASP A 257 -27.50 -11.24 -5.20
N THR A 258 -26.54 -11.23 -4.26
CA THR A 258 -26.83 -11.25 -2.83
C THR A 258 -27.66 -10.05 -2.40
N PHE A 259 -27.21 -8.83 -2.70
CA PHE A 259 -27.94 -7.63 -2.29
C PHE A 259 -29.27 -7.46 -3.04
N LYS A 260 -29.32 -7.78 -4.35
CA LYS A 260 -30.58 -7.76 -5.11
C LYS A 260 -31.61 -8.76 -4.58
N SER A 261 -31.17 -9.96 -4.17
CA SER A 261 -32.07 -10.98 -3.60
C SER A 261 -32.71 -10.56 -2.27
N LEU A 262 -32.12 -9.56 -1.60
CA LEU A 262 -32.61 -8.98 -0.34
C LEU A 262 -33.41 -7.68 -0.58
N GLY A 263 -33.64 -7.29 -1.83
CA GLY A 263 -34.44 -6.11 -2.18
C GLY A 263 -33.72 -4.77 -2.11
N PHE A 264 -32.38 -4.75 -2.00
CA PHE A 264 -31.62 -3.50 -2.04
C PHE A 264 -31.45 -2.96 -3.46
N ASP A 265 -31.39 -1.63 -3.60
CA ASP A 265 -30.92 -0.99 -4.83
C ASP A 265 -29.39 -1.14 -4.93
N VAL A 266 -28.94 -1.77 -6.01
CA VAL A 266 -27.52 -2.09 -6.25
C VAL A 266 -27.05 -1.47 -7.55
N TYR A 267 -25.96 -0.70 -7.47
CA TYR A 267 -25.31 -0.03 -8.58
C TYR A 267 -23.87 -0.52 -8.76
N GLY A 268 -23.32 -0.31 -9.96
CA GLY A 268 -21.97 -0.77 -10.29
C GLY A 268 -21.91 -2.27 -10.56
N GLY A 269 -20.78 -2.90 -10.22
CA GLY A 269 -20.56 -4.34 -10.35
C GLY A 269 -20.36 -4.89 -11.76
N ARG A 270 -20.96 -4.29 -12.79
CA ARG A 270 -20.81 -4.75 -14.19
C ARG A 270 -19.40 -4.51 -14.74
N ASN A 271 -18.88 -3.33 -14.47
CA ASN A 271 -17.62 -2.85 -15.02
C ASN A 271 -16.53 -2.76 -13.94
N ALA A 272 -16.90 -2.63 -12.66
CA ALA A 272 -15.95 -2.49 -11.55
C ALA A 272 -15.99 -3.65 -10.56
N SER A 273 -14.86 -3.96 -9.95
CA SER A 273 -14.70 -4.99 -8.91
C SER A 273 -15.20 -4.54 -7.52
N TYR A 274 -16.35 -3.87 -7.48
CA TYR A 274 -17.07 -3.47 -6.28
C TYR A 274 -18.53 -3.19 -6.61
N VAL A 275 -19.38 -3.25 -5.58
CA VAL A 275 -20.80 -2.88 -5.65
C VAL A 275 -21.07 -1.65 -4.78
N TRP A 276 -22.04 -0.86 -5.20
CA TRP A 276 -22.51 0.33 -4.51
C TRP A 276 -23.97 0.14 -4.13
N VAL A 277 -24.23 0.02 -2.84
CA VAL A 277 -25.53 -0.42 -2.31
C VAL A 277 -26.18 0.72 -1.56
N HIS A 278 -27.46 0.97 -1.85
CA HIS A 278 -28.26 2.00 -1.18
C HIS A 278 -28.86 1.46 0.11
N PHE A 279 -28.66 2.18 1.21
CA PHE A 279 -29.20 1.94 2.55
C PHE A 279 -30.00 3.17 2.99
N PRO A 280 -31.29 3.27 2.62
CA PRO A 280 -32.08 4.45 2.93
C PRO A 280 -32.22 4.67 4.45
N ALA A 281 -32.21 5.94 4.85
CA ALA A 281 -32.42 6.39 6.23
C ALA A 281 -31.43 5.85 7.29
N ARG A 282 -30.26 5.34 6.89
CA ARG A 282 -29.18 4.93 7.79
C ARG A 282 -27.91 5.73 7.51
N SER A 283 -27.08 5.91 8.52
CA SER A 283 -25.76 6.48 8.28
C SER A 283 -24.93 5.44 7.53
N SER A 284 -24.24 5.90 6.49
CA SER A 284 -23.24 5.12 5.77
C SER A 284 -22.14 4.52 6.67
N TRP A 285 -21.92 5.10 7.86
CA TRP A 285 -20.93 4.65 8.85
C TRP A 285 -21.39 3.50 9.75
N ASP A 286 -22.67 3.13 9.72
CA ASP A 286 -23.22 2.06 10.55
C ASP A 286 -22.85 0.65 10.03
N VAL A 287 -22.26 0.55 8.84
CA VAL A 287 -21.88 -0.71 8.18
C VAL A 287 -20.35 -0.80 8.04
N VAL A 288 -19.73 -1.85 8.58
CA VAL A 288 -18.27 -2.06 8.56
C VAL A 288 -17.80 -2.56 7.19
N THR A 289 -17.78 -1.65 6.21
CA THR A 289 -17.19 -1.84 4.87
C THR A 289 -16.50 -0.54 4.46
N THR A 290 -16.91 0.14 3.38
CA THR A 290 -16.50 1.53 3.11
C THR A 290 -17.75 2.42 3.04
N PRO A 291 -17.90 3.39 3.96
CA PRO A 291 -19.06 4.28 4.00
C PRO A 291 -19.07 5.19 2.78
N GLY A 292 -20.25 5.37 2.17
CA GLY A 292 -20.36 6.16 0.97
C GLY A 292 -20.05 7.65 1.18
N SER A 293 -20.36 8.21 2.35
CA SER A 293 -20.01 9.59 2.71
C SER A 293 -18.50 9.86 2.73
N GLY A 294 -17.68 8.81 2.86
CA GLY A 294 -16.23 8.89 2.71
C GLY A 294 -15.78 9.30 1.29
N PHE A 295 -16.65 9.14 0.28
CA PHE A 295 -16.43 9.55 -1.10
C PHE A 295 -17.04 10.92 -1.42
N GLY A 296 -17.56 11.62 -0.42
CA GLY A 296 -18.21 12.92 -0.55
C GLY A 296 -19.68 12.90 -0.08
N PRO A 297 -20.30 14.08 0.08
CA PRO A 297 -21.62 14.21 0.70
C PRO A 297 -22.72 13.45 -0.05
N ALA A 298 -22.62 13.35 -1.39
CA ALA A 298 -23.59 12.62 -2.21
C ALA A 298 -23.55 11.08 -2.02
N GLY A 299 -22.54 10.56 -1.32
CA GLY A 299 -22.46 9.15 -0.97
C GLY A 299 -23.14 8.80 0.35
N GLU A 300 -23.74 9.76 1.06
CA GLU A 300 -24.51 9.44 2.27
C GLU A 300 -25.69 8.51 1.95
N GLY A 301 -26.00 7.60 2.87
CA GLY A 301 -26.99 6.53 2.61
C GLY A 301 -26.50 5.44 1.66
N PHE A 302 -25.24 5.45 1.21
CA PHE A 302 -24.67 4.37 0.41
C PHE A 302 -23.47 3.71 1.08
N VAL A 303 -23.17 2.50 0.61
CA VAL A 303 -22.05 1.68 1.06
C VAL A 303 -21.34 1.06 -0.15
N ARG A 304 -20.00 1.13 -0.18
CA ARG A 304 -19.18 0.39 -1.14
C ARG A 304 -18.71 -0.92 -0.53
N VAL A 305 -18.98 -2.02 -1.23
CA VAL A 305 -18.48 -3.35 -0.89
C VAL A 305 -17.53 -3.82 -1.98
N SER A 306 -16.28 -4.08 -1.63
CA SER A 306 -15.26 -4.57 -2.55
C SER A 306 -15.46 -6.05 -2.88
N ALA A 307 -15.17 -6.45 -4.12
CA ALA A 307 -15.16 -7.84 -4.56
C ALA A 307 -13.77 -8.49 -4.47
N PHE A 308 -12.75 -7.78 -3.97
CA PHE A 308 -11.43 -8.33 -3.74
C PHE A 308 -11.44 -9.16 -2.45
N GLY A 309 -11.41 -10.48 -2.62
CA GLY A 309 -11.44 -11.46 -1.55
C GLY A 309 -11.35 -12.87 -2.11
N HIS A 310 -10.77 -13.79 -1.34
CA HIS A 310 -10.85 -15.21 -1.67
C HIS A 310 -12.31 -15.63 -1.81
N ARG A 311 -12.63 -16.52 -2.76
CA ARG A 311 -14.00 -16.95 -3.06
C ARG A 311 -14.76 -17.41 -1.81
N ALA A 312 -14.10 -18.18 -0.93
CA ALA A 312 -14.69 -18.64 0.32
C ALA A 312 -15.14 -17.48 1.23
N ASN A 313 -14.34 -16.41 1.32
CA ASN A 313 -14.66 -15.23 2.12
C ASN A 313 -15.80 -14.43 1.49
N ILE A 314 -15.87 -14.34 0.16
CA ILE A 314 -16.99 -13.69 -0.54
C ILE A 314 -18.31 -14.45 -0.29
N MET A 315 -18.27 -15.78 -0.38
CA MET A 315 -19.44 -16.63 -0.11
C MET A 315 -19.89 -16.55 1.36
N GLU A 316 -18.94 -16.55 2.30
CA GLU A 316 -19.24 -16.41 3.72
C GLU A 316 -19.79 -15.01 4.05
N ALA A 317 -19.21 -13.94 3.46
CA ALA A 317 -19.75 -12.60 3.60
C ALA A 317 -21.17 -12.51 3.04
N ALA A 318 -21.42 -13.06 1.86
CA ALA A 318 -22.76 -13.11 1.25
C ALA A 318 -23.76 -13.85 2.16
N LYS A 319 -23.36 -14.98 2.75
CA LYS A 319 -24.18 -15.72 3.71
C LYS A 319 -24.51 -14.88 4.95
N ARG A 320 -23.52 -14.21 5.55
CA ARG A 320 -23.72 -13.33 6.73
C ARG A 320 -24.62 -12.14 6.41
N ILE A 321 -24.46 -11.53 5.23
CA ILE A 321 -25.32 -10.44 4.76
C ILE A 321 -26.77 -10.93 4.62
N LYS A 322 -26.98 -12.11 4.00
CA LYS A 322 -28.32 -12.71 3.91
C LYS A 322 -28.90 -12.98 5.30
N GLN A 323 -28.12 -13.50 6.24
CA GLN A 323 -28.62 -13.75 7.61
C GLN A 323 -28.99 -12.47 8.37
N LEU A 324 -28.27 -11.37 8.12
CA LEU A 324 -28.50 -10.10 8.80
C LEU A 324 -29.73 -9.34 8.29
N TYR A 325 -30.09 -9.52 7.02
CA TYR A 325 -31.11 -8.73 6.32
C TYR A 325 -32.27 -9.55 5.74
N LYS A 326 -32.35 -10.85 6.02
CA LYS A 326 -33.47 -11.71 5.62
C LYS A 326 -34.68 -11.52 6.54
#